data_AF-A0AAP3AND9-F1
#
_entry.id   AF-A0AAP3AND9-F1
#
_cell.length_a   1.000
_cell.length_b   1.000
_cell.length_c   1.000
_cell.angle_alpha   90.00
_cell.angle_beta   90.00
_cell.angle_gamma   90.00
#
_symmetry.space_group_name_H-M   'P 1'
#
loop_
_entity.id
_entity.type
_entity.pdbx_description
1 polymer ?
#
loop_
_entity_poly.entity_id
_entity_poly.type
_entity_poly.pdbx_seq_one_letter_code
_entity_poly.pdbx_strand_id
1 'polypeptide(L)'
;MQHQTKTAKNRRWSKFLAKRRLEKTQFFIKQFPKNFDFIKENKGCLNAERLETGAYKVTFQSKATNRTAFAYGSSFEQAYYNMIRIFNLKYSL
;
A
#
# COMPACT_ATOMS: atom_id res chain seq x y z
N MET A 1 2.10 -15.81 -31.34
CA MET A 1 1.54 -15.30 -30.06
C MET A 1 0.33 -16.15 -29.70
N GLN A 2 0.35 -16.87 -28.57
CA GLN A 2 -0.77 -17.74 -28.17
C GLN A 2 -1.93 -16.88 -27.63
N HIS A 3 -3.04 -16.86 -28.37
CA HIS A 3 -4.30 -16.29 -27.91
C HIS A 3 -4.85 -17.15 -26.76
N GLN A 4 -4.70 -16.70 -25.53
CA GLN A 4 -5.39 -17.32 -24.39
C GLN A 4 -6.90 -17.07 -24.53
N THR A 5 -7.65 -18.09 -24.93
CA THR A 5 -9.10 -18.08 -24.99
C THR A 5 -9.67 -17.95 -23.57
N LYS A 6 -10.34 -16.82 -23.30
CA LYS A 6 -10.97 -16.53 -22.00
C LYS A 6 -12.21 -17.41 -21.81
N THR A 7 -12.03 -18.64 -21.36
CA THR A 7 -13.14 -19.52 -20.97
C THR A 7 -13.83 -19.02 -19.69
N ALA A 8 -15.13 -19.30 -19.54
CA ALA A 8 -15.93 -18.84 -18.39
C ALA A 8 -15.35 -19.28 -17.03
N LYS A 9 -14.72 -20.46 -16.97
CA LYS A 9 -13.99 -20.97 -15.80
C LYS A 9 -12.81 -20.06 -15.41
N ASN A 10 -12.00 -19.61 -16.38
CA ASN A 10 -10.88 -18.69 -16.14
C ASN A 10 -11.35 -17.30 -15.66
N ARG A 11 -12.51 -16.82 -16.15
CA ARG A 11 -13.13 -15.57 -15.67
C ARG A 11 -13.55 -15.66 -14.20
N ARG A 12 -14.13 -16.78 -13.77
CA ARG A 12 -14.58 -16.99 -12.39
C ARG A 12 -13.40 -17.01 -11.41
N TRP A 13 -12.33 -17.70 -11.75
CA TRP A 13 -11.09 -17.73 -10.95
C TRP A 13 -10.40 -16.38 -10.88
N SER A 14 -10.31 -15.64 -11.99
CA SER A 14 -9.75 -14.28 -11.99
C SER A 14 -10.53 -13.33 -11.07
N LYS A 15 -11.86 -13.35 -11.13
CA LYS A 15 -12.72 -12.56 -10.24
C LYS A 15 -12.56 -12.96 -8.76
N PHE A 16 -12.48 -14.26 -8.48
CA PHE A 16 -12.25 -14.78 -7.13
C PHE A 16 -10.90 -14.31 -6.56
N LEU A 17 -9.82 -14.42 -7.35
CA LEU A 17 -8.49 -13.97 -6.94
C LEU A 17 -8.43 -12.45 -6.72
N ALA A 18 -9.08 -11.67 -7.58
CA ALA A 18 -9.19 -10.21 -7.41
C ALA A 18 -9.93 -9.86 -6.13
N LYS A 19 -11.07 -10.51 -5.86
CA LYS A 19 -11.84 -10.32 -4.61
C LYS A 19 -11.01 -10.66 -3.38
N ARG A 20 -10.31 -11.81 -3.39
CA ARG A 20 -9.45 -12.23 -2.28
C ARG A 20 -8.27 -11.28 -2.05
N ARG A 21 -7.69 -10.71 -3.10
CA ARG A 21 -6.64 -9.68 -2.99
C ARG A 21 -7.19 -8.43 -2.32
N LEU A 22 -8.36 -7.93 -2.77
CA LEU A 22 -9.03 -6.77 -2.18
C LEU A 22 -9.40 -6.99 -0.71
N GLU A 23 -9.94 -8.15 -0.36
CA GLU A 23 -10.28 -8.50 1.02
C GLU A 23 -9.04 -8.51 1.91
N LYS A 24 -7.92 -9.07 1.44
CA LYS A 24 -6.64 -9.01 2.18
C LYS A 24 -6.16 -7.59 2.39
N THR A 25 -6.23 -6.72 1.38
CA THR A 25 -5.83 -5.31 1.55
C THR A 25 -6.78 -4.56 2.47
N GLN A 26 -8.09 -4.77 2.36
CA GLN A 26 -9.07 -4.11 3.24
C GLN A 26 -8.96 -4.57 4.69
N PHE A 27 -8.74 -5.87 4.92
CA PHE A 27 -8.53 -6.41 6.26
C PHE A 27 -7.27 -5.81 6.89
N PHE A 28 -6.19 -5.70 6.12
CA PHE A 28 -4.95 -5.04 6.56
C PHE A 28 -5.20 -3.56 6.91
N ILE A 29 -5.89 -2.80 6.06
CA ILE A 29 -6.19 -1.38 6.32
C ILE A 29 -7.02 -1.21 7.60
N LYS A 30 -7.98 -2.11 7.87
CA LYS A 30 -8.79 -2.06 9.09
C LYS A 30 -8.03 -2.36 10.38
N GLN A 31 -6.89 -3.05 10.30
CA GLN A 31 -6.10 -3.42 11.48
C GLN A 31 -5.15 -2.30 11.93
N PHE A 32 -4.86 -1.31 11.09
CA PHE A 32 -3.97 -0.22 11.48
C PHE A 32 -4.75 0.89 12.21
N PRO A 33 -4.19 1.42 13.31
CA PRO A 33 -4.80 2.55 14.01
C PRO A 33 -4.87 3.76 13.08
N LYS A 34 -5.99 4.49 13.13
CA LYS A 34 -6.22 5.73 12.36
C LYS A 34 -5.32 6.91 12.78
N ASN A 35 -4.46 6.69 13.77
CA ASN A 35 -3.59 7.70 14.34
C ASN A 35 -2.25 7.72 13.61
N PHE A 36 -1.65 8.90 13.46
CA PHE A 36 -0.34 9.09 12.85
C PHE A 36 0.84 8.69 13.76
N ASP A 37 0.63 7.73 14.67
CA ASP A 37 1.59 7.34 15.71
C ASP A 37 2.92 6.88 15.09
N PHE A 38 2.89 6.26 13.91
CA PHE A 38 4.08 5.85 13.17
C PHE A 38 5.08 6.98 12.93
N ILE A 39 4.62 8.19 12.58
CA ILE A 39 5.51 9.34 12.30
C ILE A 39 6.19 9.80 13.60
N LYS A 40 5.42 9.81 14.70
CA LYS A 40 5.88 10.20 16.03
C LYS A 40 6.92 9.22 16.55
N GLU A 41 6.64 7.92 16.45
CA GLU A 41 7.53 6.84 16.88
C GLU A 41 8.85 6.84 16.10
N ASN A 42 8.77 6.97 14.77
CA ASN A 42 9.95 6.91 13.90
C ASN A 42 10.64 8.26 13.70
N LYS A 43 10.19 9.33 14.39
CA LYS A 43 10.76 10.70 14.36
C LYS A 43 11.08 11.17 12.92
N GLY A 44 10.09 11.07 12.04
CA GLY A 44 10.27 11.36 10.61
C GLY A 44 9.37 12.45 10.07
N CYS A 45 9.52 12.70 8.77
CA CYS A 45 8.67 13.58 7.99
C CYS A 45 7.93 12.78 6.91
N LEU A 46 6.73 13.24 6.57
CA LEU A 46 5.87 12.60 5.58
C LEU A 46 5.52 13.60 4.48
N ASN A 47 5.76 13.19 3.24
CA ASN A 47 5.39 13.93 2.05
C ASN A 47 4.32 13.16 1.29
N ALA A 48 3.24 13.84 0.94
CA ALA A 48 2.12 13.27 0.22
C ALA A 48 1.87 14.09 -1.05
N GLU A 49 1.80 13.41 -2.18
CA GLU A 49 1.59 14.02 -3.49
C GLU A 49 0.44 13.29 -4.20
N ARG A 50 -0.46 14.06 -4.81
CA ARG A 50 -1.47 13.51 -5.70
C ARG A 50 -0.93 13.54 -7.12
N LEU A 51 -0.88 12.38 -7.77
CA LEU A 51 -0.43 12.23 -9.14
C LEU A 51 -1.54 12.63 -10.12
N GLU A 52 -1.16 12.98 -11.34
CA GLU A 52 -2.08 13.30 -12.44
C GLU A 52 -3.06 12.15 -12.75
N THR A 53 -2.63 10.91 -12.50
CA THR A 53 -3.48 9.70 -12.64
C THR A 53 -4.59 9.61 -11.59
N GLY A 54 -4.64 10.52 -10.62
CA GLY A 54 -5.56 10.51 -9.49
C GLY A 54 -5.11 9.64 -8.32
N ALA A 55 -4.00 8.90 -8.47
CA ALA A 55 -3.41 8.13 -7.38
C ALA A 55 -2.64 9.03 -6.40
N TYR A 56 -2.47 8.55 -5.16
CA TYR A 56 -1.67 9.19 -4.14
C TYR A 56 -0.33 8.49 -4.00
N LYS A 57 0.75 9.27 -3.88
CA LYS A 57 2.08 8.83 -3.49
C LYS A 57 2.37 9.38 -2.10
N VAL A 58 2.78 8.50 -1.19
CA VAL A 58 3.21 8.89 0.16
C VAL A 58 4.64 8.42 0.36
N THR A 59 5.49 9.34 0.82
CA THR A 59 6.91 9.12 1.10
C THR A 59 7.20 9.48 2.55
N PHE A 60 7.94 8.61 3.23
CA PHE A 60 8.40 8.80 4.60
C PHE A 60 9.93 8.82 4.67
N GLN A 61 10.46 9.72 5.49
CA GLN A 61 11.87 9.79 5.82
C GLN A 61 12.05 9.97 7.33
N SER A 62 12.70 9.00 7.97
CA SER A 62 13.10 9.10 9.39
C SER A 62 14.35 9.96 9.52
N LYS A 63 14.32 10.95 10.41
CA LYS A 63 15.50 11.76 10.73
C LYS A 63 16.49 11.00 11.62
N ALA A 64 16.00 10.08 12.45
CA ALA A 64 16.83 9.37 13.43
C ALA A 64 17.68 8.26 12.80
N THR A 65 17.15 7.59 11.78
CA THR A 65 17.77 6.37 11.21
C THR A 65 18.11 6.51 9.73
N ASN A 66 17.83 7.66 9.10
CA ASN A 66 17.93 7.88 7.65
C ASN A 66 17.18 6.82 6.81
N ARG A 67 16.18 6.16 7.40
CA ARG A 67 15.37 5.13 6.74
C ARG A 67 14.26 5.79 5.95
N THR A 68 14.00 5.27 4.74
CA THR A 68 13.00 5.81 3.83
C THR A 68 12.11 4.73 3.25
N ALA A 69 10.84 5.07 3.07
CA ALA A 69 9.86 4.22 2.40
C ALA A 69 8.89 5.08 1.60
N PHE A 70 8.38 4.55 0.50
CA PHE A 70 7.32 5.19 -0.27
C PHE A 70 6.33 4.14 -0.75
N ALA A 71 5.10 4.56 -0.97
CA ALA A 71 4.08 3.72 -1.59
C ALA A 71 3.02 4.52 -2.33
N TYR A 72 2.26 3.82 -3.16
CA TYR A 72 1.13 4.35 -3.89
C TYR A 72 -0.19 3.78 -3.36
N GLY A 73 -1.28 4.51 -3.58
CA GLY A 73 -2.64 4.09 -3.27
C GLY A 73 -3.69 4.88 -4.04
N SER A 74 -4.91 4.36 -4.14
CA SER A 74 -6.04 5.10 -4.73
C SER A 74 -6.57 6.20 -3.81
N SER A 75 -6.20 6.17 -2.52
CA SER A 75 -6.42 7.24 -1.55
C SER A 75 -5.15 7.50 -0.74
N PHE A 76 -5.07 8.67 -0.10
CA PHE A 76 -3.98 9.01 0.81
C PHE A 76 -3.80 7.95 1.91
N GLU A 77 -4.91 7.54 2.54
CA GLU A 77 -4.90 6.57 3.62
C GLU A 77 -4.35 5.21 3.17
N GLN A 78 -4.73 4.74 1.97
CA GLN A 78 -4.19 3.51 1.42
C GLN A 78 -2.70 3.63 1.11
N ALA A 79 -2.25 4.75 0.54
CA ALA A 79 -0.84 5.00 0.26
C ALA A 79 -0.02 5.07 1.56
N TYR A 80 -0.57 5.68 2.61
CA TYR A 80 0.03 5.77 3.94
C TYR A 80 0.28 4.39 4.56
N TYR A 81 -0.75 3.54 4.63
CA TYR A 81 -0.60 2.19 5.20
C TYR A 81 0.30 1.29 4.36
N ASN A 82 0.23 1.39 3.03
CA ASN A 82 1.15 0.66 2.15
C ASN A 82 2.61 1.10 2.40
N MET A 83 2.84 2.39 2.65
CA MET A 83 4.17 2.92 2.97
C MET A 83 4.69 2.34 4.29
N ILE A 84 3.87 2.32 5.35
CA ILE A 84 4.23 1.70 6.63
C ILE A 84 4.58 0.22 6.45
N ARG A 85 3.77 -0.49 5.67
CA ARG A 85 4.03 -1.90 5.35
C ARG A 85 5.37 -2.09 4.65
N ILE A 86 5.68 -1.27 3.65
CA ILE A 86 6.96 -1.33 2.94
C ILE A 86 8.12 -0.99 3.87
N PHE A 87 7.95 0.02 4.73
CA PHE A 87 8.96 0.38 5.73
C PHE A 87 9.26 -0.81 6.66
N ASN A 88 8.23 -1.43 7.22
CA ASN A 88 8.39 -2.59 8.11
C ASN A 88 9.00 -3.77 7.37
N LEU A 89 8.59 -4.07 6.13
CA LEU A 89 9.21 -5.16 5.34
C LEU A 89 10.67 -4.89 4.99
N LYS A 90 11.05 -3.64 4.76
CA LYS A 90 12.42 -3.24 4.38
C LYS A 90 13.37 -3.22 5.58
N TYR A 91 12.84 -2.99 6.78
CA TYR A 91 13.64 -2.72 7.97
C TYR A 91 13.29 -3.57 9.20
N SER A 92 12.37 -4.54 9.09
CA SER A 92 12.22 -5.58 10.10
C SER A 92 13.39 -6.56 9.98
N LEU A 93 14.21 -6.61 11.02
CA LEU A 93 15.13 -7.70 11.30
C LEU A 93 14.32 -8.96 11.69
#